data_AF-A0A109N1L8-F1
#
_entry.id   AF-A0A109N1L8-F1
#
_cell.length_a   1.000
_cell.length_b   1.000
_cell.length_c   1.000
_cell.angle_alpha   90.00
_cell.angle_beta   90.00
_cell.angle_gamma   90.00
#
_symmetry.space_group_name_H-M   'P 1'
#
loop_
_entity.id
_entity.type
_entity.pdbx_description
1 polymer ?
#
loop_
_entity_poly.entity_id
_entity_poly.type
_entity_poly.pdbx_seq_one_letter_code
_entity_poly.pdbx_strand_id
1 'polypeptide(L)' 'MGMRLRKAVETKRNFLINKLINEGIYKKNDIHLFEWTLTDLEEEYRKLRKTKQIEANPEDHPPCMIEHWAIH' A
#
# COMPACT_ATOMS: atom_id res chain seq x y z
N MET A 1 -25.93 -7.47 -0.56
CA MET A 1 -24.73 -6.90 -1.25
C MET A 1 -23.51 -6.74 -0.32
N GLY A 2 -23.32 -7.59 0.71
CA GLY A 2 -22.23 -7.42 1.69
C GLY A 2 -20.95 -8.21 1.42
N MET A 3 -20.96 -9.19 0.52
CA MET A 3 -19.81 -10.07 0.28
C MET A 3 -18.66 -9.40 -0.49
N ARG A 4 -18.93 -8.38 -1.31
CA ARG A 4 -17.90 -7.73 -2.15
C ARG A 4 -16.95 -6.88 -1.31
N LEU A 5 -17.47 -6.15 -0.33
CA LEU A 5 -16.68 -5.32 0.57
C LEU A 5 -15.79 -6.19 1.47
N ARG A 6 -16.34 -7.29 2.00
CA ARG A 6 -15.58 -8.22 2.84
C ARG A 6 -14.40 -8.83 2.07
N LYS A 7 -14.65 -9.29 0.84
CA LYS A 7 -13.58 -9.79 -0.04
C LYS A 7 -12.53 -8.73 -0.34
N ALA A 8 -12.92 -7.49 -0.64
CA ALA A 8 -11.96 -6.41 -0.91
C ALA A 8 -11.07 -6.12 0.31
N VAL A 9 -11.64 -6.11 1.52
CA VAL A 9 -10.92 -5.94 2.78
C VAL A 9 -9.96 -7.12 3.03
N GLU A 10 -10.43 -8.35 2.83
CA GLU A 10 -9.62 -9.56 2.98
C GLU A 10 -8.46 -9.60 1.97
N THR A 11 -8.71 -9.29 0.70
CA THR A 11 -7.67 -9.19 -0.33
C THR A 11 -6.64 -8.13 0.02
N LYS A 12 -7.08 -6.95 0.47
CA LYS A 12 -6.16 -5.86 0.86
C LYS A 12 -5.31 -6.27 2.06
N ARG A 13 -5.89 -6.95 3.05
CA ARG A 13 -5.17 -7.49 4.21
C ARG A 13 -4.10 -8.49 3.79
N ASN A 14 -4.44 -9.49 2.97
CA ASN A 14 -3.48 -10.47 2.47
C ASN A 14 -2.35 -9.81 1.65
N PHE A 15 -2.67 -8.81 0.84
CA PHE A 15 -1.68 -8.06 0.07
C PHE A 15 -0.65 -7.36 0.98
N LEU A 16 -1.12 -6.69 2.04
CA LEU A 16 -0.23 -6.01 2.99
C LEU A 16 0.64 -7.01 3.77
N ILE A 17 0.07 -8.12 4.22
CA ILE A 17 0.83 -9.20 4.88
C ILE A 17 1.95 -9.69 3.97
N ASN A 18 1.64 -10.00 2.69
CA ASN A 18 2.64 -10.48 1.74
C ASN A 18 3.74 -9.42 1.49
N LYS A 19 3.36 -8.14 1.40
CA LYS A 19 4.33 -7.04 1.28
C LYS A 19 5.24 -6.93 2.50
N LEU A 20 4.71 -7.00 3.71
CA LEU A 20 5.50 -6.93 4.95
C LEU A 20 6.46 -8.12 5.06
N ILE A 21 6.00 -9.32 4.71
CA ILE A 21 6.84 -10.53 4.62
C ILE A 21 7.99 -10.33 3.62
N ASN A 22 7.71 -9.77 2.44
CA ASN A 22 8.73 -9.49 1.43
C ASN A 22 9.77 -8.45 1.88
N GLU A 23 9.38 -7.54 2.78
CA GLU A 23 10.27 -6.57 3.40
C GLU A 23 11.07 -7.17 4.58
N GLY A 24 10.91 -8.46 4.87
CA GLY A 24 11.59 -9.17 5.95
C GLY A 24 10.92 -9.04 7.32
N ILE A 25 9.70 -8.50 7.38
CA ILE A 25 8.91 -8.41 8.60
C ILE A 25 8.00 -9.64 8.63
N TYR A 26 8.27 -10.58 9.55
CA TYR A 26 7.49 -11.81 9.71
C TYR A 26 6.65 -11.83 10.99
N LYS A 27 7.15 -11.17 12.03
CA LYS A 27 6.51 -11.01 13.33
C LYS A 27 7.02 -9.74 13.97
N LYS A 28 6.16 -9.03 14.68
CA LYS A 28 6.54 -7.84 15.44
C LYS A 28 5.94 -7.97 16.83
N ASN A 29 6.78 -7.82 17.85
CA ASN A 29 6.38 -7.91 19.25
C ASN A 29 5.78 -9.28 19.65
N ASP A 30 6.35 -10.37 19.14
CA ASP A 30 5.88 -11.76 19.32
C ASP A 30 4.47 -12.09 18.78
N ILE A 31 3.82 -11.12 18.13
CA ILE A 31 2.52 -11.30 17.48
C ILE A 31 2.73 -11.56 15.99
N HIS A 32 2.00 -12.55 15.45
CA HIS A 32 2.04 -12.88 14.04
C HIS A 32 1.31 -11.81 13.19
N LEU A 33 1.80 -11.52 11.98
CA LEU A 33 1.16 -10.56 11.05
C LEU A 33 -0.30 -10.91 10.70
N PHE A 34 -0.69 -12.16 10.88
CA PHE A 34 -2.08 -12.59 10.69
C PHE A 34 -2.98 -12.12 11.82
N GLU A 35 -2.46 -11.87 13.02
CA GLU A 35 -3.24 -11.34 14.13
C GLU A 35 -3.35 -9.81 14.09
N TRP A 36 -2.61 -9.18 13.18
CA TRP A 36 -2.67 -7.75 12.98
C TRP A 36 -3.96 -7.31 12.29
N THR A 37 -4.47 -6.16 12.74
CA THR A 37 -5.61 -5.52 12.10
C THR A 37 -5.20 -4.90 10.76
N LEU A 38 -6.16 -4.68 9.86
CA LEU A 38 -5.89 -4.00 8.58
C LEU A 38 -5.22 -2.63 8.81
N THR A 39 -5.66 -1.90 9.82
CA THR A 39 -5.13 -0.59 10.19
C THR A 39 -3.66 -0.65 10.58
N ASP A 40 -3.28 -1.63 11.41
CA ASP A 40 -1.87 -1.85 11.80
C ASP A 40 -1.00 -2.16 10.58
N LEU A 41 -1.46 -3.06 9.71
CA LEU A 41 -0.77 -3.42 8.48
C LEU A 41 -0.61 -2.22 7.54
N GLU A 42 -1.65 -1.40 7.37
CA GLU A 42 -1.62 -0.17 6.56
C GLU A 42 -0.67 0.87 7.14
N GLU A 43 -0.64 1.02 8.47
CA GLU A 43 0.25 1.96 9.11
C GLU A 43 1.72 1.59 8.93
N GLU A 44 2.09 0.32 9.17
CA GLU A 44 3.46 -0.14 8.95
C GLU A 44 3.85 -0.05 7.49
N TYR A 45 2.95 -0.44 6.58
CA TYR A 45 3.18 -0.27 5.15
C TYR A 45 3.38 1.20 4.77
N ARG A 46 2.60 2.12 5.36
CA ARG A 46 2.76 3.57 5.17
C ARG A 46 4.10 4.08 5.72
N LYS A 47 4.56 3.57 6.86
CA LYS A 47 5.88 3.90 7.43
C LYS A 47 7.00 3.42 6.51
N LEU A 48 6.95 2.16 6.07
CA LEU A 48 7.91 1.59 5.11
C LEU A 48 7.93 2.37 3.81
N ARG A 49 6.75 2.69 3.28
CA ARG A 49 6.61 3.48 2.06
C ARG A 49 7.25 4.83 2.26
N LYS A 50 6.89 5.59 3.31
CA LYS A 50 7.50 6.90 3.66
C LYS A 50 9.03 6.84 3.73
N THR A 51 9.60 5.77 4.28
CA THR A 51 11.05 5.58 4.33
C THR A 51 11.65 5.34 2.93
N LYS A 52 10.97 4.60 2.04
CA LYS A 52 11.42 4.40 0.65
C LYS A 52 11.21 5.62 -0.26
N GLN A 53 10.26 6.51 0.02
CA GLN A 53 10.01 7.70 -0.82
C GLN A 53 11.00 8.85 -0.62
N ILE A 54 12.09 8.64 0.15
CA ILE A 54 13.26 9.52 0.06
C ILE A 54 14.04 9.24 -1.24
N GLU A 55 13.77 8.12 -1.94
CA GLU A 55 14.30 7.81 -3.28
C GLU A 55 13.18 7.46 -4.29
N ALA A 56 12.09 8.22 -4.32
CA ALA A 56 11.16 8.19 -5.46
C ALA A 56 10.45 9.54 -5.63
N ASN A 57 10.92 10.29 -6.61
CA ASN A 57 10.41 11.57 -7.12
C ASN A 57 8.88 11.52 -7.40
N PRO A 58 8.08 12.50 -6.91
CA PRO A 58 6.62 12.54 -7.08
C PRO A 58 6.15 13.00 -8.48
N GLU A 59 6.44 12.25 -9.54
CA GLU A 59 6.06 12.66 -10.92
C GLU A 59 5.42 11.59 -11.81
N ASP A 60 4.86 10.49 -11.28
CA ASP A 60 4.01 9.61 -12.11
C ASP A 60 2.56 9.58 -11.61
N HIS A 61 1.89 10.71 -11.80
CA HIS A 61 0.47 10.70 -12.12
C HIS A 61 0.32 11.48 -13.43
N PRO A 62 0.11 10.84 -14.58
CA PRO A 62 -0.29 11.57 -15.77
C PRO A 62 -1.66 12.22 -15.51
N PRO A 63 -1.80 13.55 -15.56
CA PRO A 63 -3.12 14.15 -15.69
C PRO A 63 -3.65 13.78 -17.09
N CYS A 64 -4.56 12.81 -17.13
CA CYS A 64 -5.40 12.59 -18.30
C CYS A 64 -6.27 13.85 -18.50
N MET A 65 -6.05 14.52 -19.63
CA MET A 65 -6.73 15.72 -20.16
C MET A 65 -6.34 17.06 -19.52
N ILE A 66 -5.62 17.91 -20.28
CA ILE A 66 -6.15 19.11 -20.95
C ILE A 66 -5.10 19.60 -21.99
N GLU A 67 -5.65 19.99 -23.14
CA GLU A 67 -5.06 20.47 -24.38
C GLU A 67 -3.95 21.53 -24.23
N HIS A 68 -2.74 21.26 -24.71
CA HIS A 68 -1.82 22.31 -25.21
C HIS A 68 -0.61 21.72 -25.98
N TRP A 69 -0.83 21.20 -27.19
CA TRP A 69 0.26 21.13 -28.19
C TRP A 69 0.08 22.29 -29.17
N ALA A 70 0.18 23.51 -28.64
CA ALA A 70 0.31 24.70 -29.45
C ALA A 70 1.79 24.98 -29.69
N ILE A 71 2.20 24.81 -30.95
CA ILE A 71 3.11 25.69 -31.68
C ILE A 71 4.46 25.99 -31.00
N HIS A 72 5.50 25.27 -31.41
CA HIS A 72 6.69 25.87 -32.02
C HIS A 72 7.45 24.82 -32.84
#